data_AF-A0AAN4UQA2-F1
#
_entry.id   AF-A0AAN4UQA2-F1
#
_cell.length_a   1.000
_cell.length_b   1.000
_cell.length_c   1.000
_cell.angle_alpha   90.00
_cell.angle_beta   90.00
_cell.angle_gamma   90.00
#
_symmetry.space_group_name_H-M   'P 1'
#
loop_
_entity.id
_entity.type
_entity.pdbx_description
1 polymer ?
#
loop_
_entity_poly.entity_id
_entity_poly.type
_entity_poly.pdbx_seq_one_letter_code
_entity_poly.pdbx_strand_id
1 'polypeptide(L)'
;MTLQCRSAGITHPIRFSAVDAKEAAHDTFTRYGPHDPNAPYWEMTPTEIACTESHRAIWEAVAQTGRPSVVLEDDVLLSTTAADVIAGLANHAASFHLVKLDALSFVVRLGPAVSLGQQRLHPLTHPVPSAAAYLLSPAGAAILLSRSQSYCDHLDDFITRPAPGYRAFQLWPAIAVQGMFAALSGEADIPSDVAGSERTTSEQGTVPRPARGPALYRLRKDAIRTGRKLARRLWRDRSLRAAGGTVGVVPLAEDLPPYRSGPGG
;
A
#
# COMPACT_ATOMS: atom_id res chain seq x y z
N MET A 1 3.93 -5.14 17.13
CA MET A 1 2.50 -4.90 16.82
C MET A 1 1.55 -4.77 18.03
N THR A 2 1.30 -5.78 18.88
CA THR A 2 0.24 -5.68 19.94
C THR A 2 0.39 -4.51 20.91
N LEU A 3 1.61 -4.21 21.37
CA LEU A 3 1.88 -3.04 22.23
C LEU A 3 1.59 -1.70 21.53
N GLN A 4 1.91 -1.64 20.25
CA GLN A 4 1.72 -0.46 19.40
C GLN A 4 0.27 -0.21 19.05
N CYS A 5 -0.50 -1.26 18.79
CA CYS A 5 -1.96 -1.17 18.70
C CYS A 5 -2.54 -0.60 20.00
N ARG A 6 -2.11 -1.10 21.16
CA ARG A 6 -2.60 -0.60 22.46
C ARG A 6 -2.25 0.87 22.70
N SER A 7 -1.01 1.29 22.40
CA SER A 7 -0.60 2.70 22.56
C SER A 7 -1.36 3.63 21.61
N ALA A 8 -1.81 3.11 20.46
CA ALA A 8 -2.63 3.80 19.49
C ALA A 8 -4.15 3.71 19.78
N GLY A 9 -4.57 3.10 20.90
CA GLY A 9 -5.98 2.93 21.28
C GLY A 9 -6.72 1.77 20.60
N ILE A 10 -6.01 0.91 19.85
CA ILE A 10 -6.55 -0.29 19.19
C ILE A 10 -6.48 -1.46 20.18
N THR A 11 -7.64 -1.86 20.71
CA THR A 11 -7.72 -2.74 21.89
C THR A 11 -7.76 -4.24 21.58
N HIS A 12 -8.22 -4.66 20.39
CA HIS A 12 -8.41 -6.06 20.03
C HIS A 12 -7.90 -6.38 18.62
N PRO A 13 -6.58 -6.26 18.35
CA PRO A 13 -6.04 -6.64 17.05
C PRO A 13 -6.18 -8.16 16.84
N ILE A 14 -6.68 -8.56 15.66
CA ILE A 14 -6.69 -9.96 15.23
C ILE A 14 -5.41 -10.19 14.44
N ARG A 15 -4.59 -11.15 14.87
CA ARG A 15 -3.41 -11.55 14.10
C ARG A 15 -3.84 -12.54 13.01
N PHE A 16 -3.51 -12.22 11.78
CA PHE A 16 -3.69 -13.12 10.65
C PHE A 16 -2.35 -13.81 10.36
N SER A 17 -2.32 -15.14 10.32
CA SER A 17 -1.11 -15.87 9.93
C SER A 17 -0.88 -15.68 8.44
N ALA A 18 0.27 -15.15 8.06
CA ALA A 18 0.64 -15.00 6.65
C ALA A 18 0.66 -16.39 5.98
N VAL A 19 0.26 -16.42 4.71
CA VAL A 19 0.45 -17.57 3.84
C VAL A 19 1.94 -17.78 3.65
N ASP A 20 2.46 -18.97 3.96
CA ASP A 20 3.88 -19.26 3.78
C ASP A 20 4.18 -19.54 2.30
N ALA A 21 5.10 -18.76 1.72
CA ALA A 21 5.57 -18.91 0.34
C ALA A 21 6.25 -20.27 0.07
N LYS A 22 6.78 -20.94 1.11
CA LYS A 22 7.44 -22.26 1.02
C LYS A 22 6.45 -23.42 1.12
N GLU A 23 5.34 -23.25 1.83
CA GLU A 23 4.32 -24.29 1.99
C GLU A 23 3.29 -24.26 0.86
N ALA A 24 3.08 -23.10 0.25
CA ALA A 24 2.22 -22.98 -0.92
C ALA A 24 2.96 -23.47 -2.18
N ALA A 25 2.64 -24.67 -2.64
CA ALA A 25 3.04 -25.12 -3.98
C ALA A 25 2.59 -24.10 -5.04
N HIS A 26 3.38 -23.94 -6.12
CA HIS A 26 3.07 -23.01 -7.22
C HIS A 26 1.66 -23.23 -7.83
N ASP A 27 1.14 -24.45 -7.74
CA ASP A 27 -0.19 -24.86 -8.22
C ASP A 27 -1.35 -24.45 -7.29
N THR A 28 -1.05 -24.01 -6.06
CA THR A 28 -2.06 -23.57 -5.09
C THR A 28 -2.62 -22.19 -5.44
N PHE A 29 -1.84 -21.35 -6.13
CA PHE A 29 -2.21 -19.97 -6.46
C PHE A 29 -2.93 -19.87 -7.80
N THR A 30 -4.13 -20.45 -7.87
CA THR A 30 -4.96 -20.52 -9.09
C THR A 30 -5.29 -19.17 -9.74
N ARG A 31 -5.10 -18.06 -9.02
CA ARG A 31 -5.43 -16.69 -9.46
C ARG A 31 -4.21 -15.89 -9.90
N TYR A 32 -3.01 -16.40 -9.66
CA TYR A 32 -1.80 -15.79 -10.16
C TYR A 32 -1.69 -16.03 -11.67
N GLY A 33 -1.69 -14.94 -12.44
CA GLY A 33 -1.70 -14.97 -13.91
C GLY A 33 -0.44 -14.32 -14.49
N PRO A 34 0.73 -14.98 -14.44
CA PRO A 34 1.96 -14.45 -15.02
C PRO A 34 1.90 -14.39 -16.55
N HIS A 35 2.84 -13.66 -17.14
CA HIS A 35 3.10 -13.63 -18.58
C HIS A 35 1.99 -13.02 -19.45
N ASP A 36 1.05 -12.28 -18.86
CA ASP A 36 0.10 -11.46 -19.60
C ASP A 36 0.78 -10.18 -20.13
N PRO A 37 0.85 -9.95 -21.45
CA PRO A 37 1.45 -8.75 -22.03
C PRO A 37 0.74 -7.43 -21.65
N ASN A 38 -0.47 -7.51 -21.09
CA ASN A 38 -1.23 -6.37 -20.60
C ASN A 38 -1.13 -6.18 -19.08
N ALA A 39 -0.56 -7.14 -18.35
CA ALA A 39 -0.39 -7.02 -16.91
C ALA A 39 0.60 -5.90 -16.53
N PRO A 40 0.47 -5.36 -15.30
CA PRO A 40 1.41 -4.39 -14.77
C PRO A 40 2.84 -4.96 -14.63
N TYR A 41 2.97 -6.23 -14.26
CA TYR A 41 4.23 -6.95 -14.12
C TYR A 41 4.22 -8.22 -14.97
N TRP A 42 5.42 -8.75 -15.27
CA TRP A 42 5.55 -9.96 -16.09
C TRP A 42 5.44 -11.23 -15.23
N GLU A 43 6.05 -11.19 -14.05
CA GLU A 43 6.12 -12.27 -13.08
C GLU A 43 6.37 -11.64 -11.70
N MET A 44 5.96 -12.34 -10.64
CA MET A 44 6.13 -11.98 -9.23
C MET A 44 6.92 -13.07 -8.50
N THR A 45 7.61 -12.73 -7.41
CA THR A 45 8.28 -13.74 -6.58
C THR A 45 7.25 -14.54 -5.76
N PRO A 46 7.60 -15.76 -5.30
CA PRO A 46 6.74 -16.52 -4.39
C PRO A 46 6.32 -15.72 -3.14
N THR A 47 7.22 -14.90 -2.59
CA THR A 47 6.95 -14.05 -1.43
C THR A 47 5.96 -12.94 -1.75
N GLU A 48 6.06 -12.31 -2.93
CA GLU A 48 5.07 -11.30 -3.38
C GLU A 48 3.69 -11.91 -3.61
N ILE A 49 3.63 -13.14 -4.13
CA ILE A 49 2.39 -13.90 -4.34
C ILE A 49 1.76 -14.25 -2.98
N ALA A 50 2.55 -14.82 -2.06
CA ALA A 50 2.09 -15.20 -0.72
C ALA A 50 1.61 -13.99 0.10
N CYS A 51 2.31 -12.85 0.00
CA CYS A 51 1.88 -11.57 0.56
C CYS A 51 0.50 -11.17 -0.01
N THR A 52 0.34 -11.23 -1.33
CA THR A 52 -0.94 -10.89 -1.99
C THR A 52 -2.08 -11.81 -1.54
N GLU A 53 -1.85 -13.12 -1.45
CA GLU A 53 -2.89 -14.06 -0.98
C GLU A 53 -3.22 -13.89 0.50
N SER A 54 -2.24 -13.54 1.33
CA SER A 54 -2.50 -13.19 2.74
C SER A 54 -3.45 -11.99 2.84
N HIS A 55 -3.22 -10.95 2.04
CA HIS A 55 -4.12 -9.79 1.99
C HIS A 55 -5.49 -10.14 1.39
N ARG A 56 -5.56 -11.01 0.38
CA ARG A 56 -6.83 -11.49 -0.16
C ARG A 56 -7.66 -12.23 0.89
N ALA A 57 -7.06 -13.11 1.67
CA ALA A 57 -7.76 -13.80 2.75
C ALA A 57 -8.25 -12.81 3.84
N ILE A 58 -7.47 -11.76 4.13
CA ILE A 58 -7.93 -10.65 4.97
C ILE A 58 -9.12 -9.93 4.32
N TRP A 59 -9.10 -9.65 3.01
CA TRP A 59 -10.22 -9.01 2.31
C TRP A 59 -11.50 -9.87 2.37
N GLU A 60 -11.38 -11.20 2.28
CA GLU A 60 -12.52 -12.11 2.47
C GLU A 60 -13.12 -11.97 3.87
N ALA A 61 -12.28 -11.93 4.90
CA ALA A 61 -12.74 -11.69 6.27
C ALA A 61 -13.41 -10.31 6.42
N VAL A 62 -12.81 -9.24 5.88
CA VAL A 62 -13.39 -7.89 5.92
C VAL A 62 -14.75 -7.85 5.23
N ALA A 63 -14.88 -8.45 4.05
CA ALA A 63 -16.14 -8.54 3.34
C ALA A 63 -17.22 -9.27 4.16
N GLN A 64 -16.86 -10.36 4.86
CA GLN A 64 -17.78 -11.14 5.69
C GLN A 64 -18.21 -10.41 6.98
N THR A 65 -17.32 -9.63 7.59
CA THR A 65 -17.63 -8.91 8.84
C THR A 65 -18.71 -7.84 8.68
N GLY A 66 -18.93 -7.35 7.46
CA GLY A 66 -19.86 -6.24 7.18
C GLY A 66 -19.43 -4.91 7.81
N ARG A 67 -18.20 -4.79 8.34
CA ARG A 67 -17.67 -3.58 8.99
C ARG A 67 -16.35 -3.16 8.36
N PRO A 68 -16.06 -1.84 8.26
CA PRO A 68 -14.75 -1.39 7.83
C PRO A 68 -13.68 -1.88 8.80
N SER A 69 -12.53 -2.30 8.27
CA SER A 69 -11.44 -2.89 9.04
C SER A 69 -10.12 -2.28 8.64
N VAL A 70 -9.26 -2.04 9.64
CA VAL A 70 -7.87 -1.63 9.40
C VAL A 70 -7.01 -2.86 9.17
N VAL A 71 -6.17 -2.82 8.15
CA VAL A 71 -5.14 -3.83 7.87
C VAL A 71 -3.78 -3.19 8.14
N LEU A 72 -2.95 -3.88 8.91
CA LEU A 72 -1.65 -3.43 9.37
C LEU A 72 -0.61 -4.54 9.15
N GLU A 73 0.53 -4.19 8.57
CA GLU A 73 1.75 -5.03 8.59
C GLU A 73 2.43 -4.98 9.96
N ASP A 74 3.25 -6.00 10.27
CA ASP A 74 3.80 -6.23 11.63
C ASP A 74 4.80 -5.15 12.12
N ASP A 75 5.36 -4.34 11.20
CA ASP A 75 6.41 -3.35 11.44
C ASP A 75 5.93 -1.89 11.29
N VAL A 76 4.62 -1.64 11.41
CA VAL A 76 4.05 -0.29 11.31
C VAL A 76 4.07 0.47 12.61
N LEU A 77 4.61 1.69 12.58
CA LEU A 77 4.43 2.70 13.61
C LEU A 77 3.10 3.44 13.45
N LEU A 78 2.36 3.59 14.55
CA LEU A 78 1.05 4.25 14.59
C LEU A 78 1.09 5.50 15.47
N SER A 79 0.41 6.55 15.01
CA SER A 79 0.12 7.73 15.84
C SER A 79 -0.78 7.34 17.02
N THR A 80 -0.59 8.02 18.14
CA THR A 80 -1.47 7.99 19.31
C THR A 80 -2.92 8.38 18.97
N THR A 81 -3.13 9.14 17.89
CA THR A 81 -4.47 9.54 17.41
C THR A 81 -5.13 8.50 16.49
N ALA A 82 -4.46 7.39 16.19
CA ALA A 82 -4.90 6.50 15.11
C ALA A 82 -6.29 5.87 15.36
N ALA A 83 -6.59 5.43 16.58
CA ALA A 83 -7.91 4.86 16.89
C ALA A 83 -9.05 5.85 16.63
N ASP A 84 -8.91 7.10 17.06
CA ASP A 84 -9.94 8.13 16.89
C ASP A 84 -10.15 8.47 15.41
N VAL A 85 -9.06 8.58 14.65
CA VAL A 85 -9.10 8.82 13.19
C VAL A 85 -9.78 7.65 12.47
N ILE A 86 -9.39 6.41 12.79
CA ILE A 86 -9.97 5.20 12.18
C ILE A 86 -11.46 5.10 12.52
N ALA A 87 -11.85 5.32 13.78
CA ALA A 87 -13.24 5.31 14.21
C ALA A 87 -14.07 6.39 13.52
N GLY A 88 -13.52 7.60 13.40
CA GLY A 88 -14.15 8.72 12.67
C GLY A 88 -14.39 8.37 11.20
N LEU A 89 -13.39 7.81 10.52
CA LEU A 89 -13.55 7.36 9.13
C LEU A 89 -14.51 6.19 9.00
N ALA A 90 -14.50 5.23 9.93
CA ALA A 90 -15.37 4.06 9.90
C ALA A 90 -16.86 4.41 9.83
N ASN A 91 -17.28 5.52 10.47
CA ASN A 91 -18.65 6.05 10.38
C ASN A 91 -19.06 6.50 8.96
N HIS A 92 -18.09 6.63 8.06
CA HIS A 92 -18.29 7.02 6.67
C HIS A 92 -17.90 5.92 5.67
N ALA A 93 -17.96 4.65 6.07
CA ALA A 93 -17.57 3.49 5.24
C ALA A 93 -18.21 3.43 3.85
N ALA A 94 -19.39 4.03 3.65
CA ALA A 94 -20.03 4.12 2.33
C ALA A 94 -19.31 5.08 1.37
N SER A 95 -18.53 6.03 1.89
CA SER A 95 -17.90 7.10 1.10
C SER A 95 -16.53 6.71 0.54
N PHE A 96 -15.92 5.62 1.03
CA PHE A 96 -14.64 5.12 0.55
C PHE A 96 -14.65 3.62 0.33
N HIS A 97 -13.72 3.15 -0.48
CA HIS A 97 -13.37 1.74 -0.60
C HIS A 97 -12.07 1.44 0.13
N LEU A 98 -11.08 2.33 0.00
CA LEU A 98 -9.80 2.21 0.68
C LEU A 98 -9.30 3.60 1.11
N VAL A 99 -8.75 3.69 2.31
CA VAL A 99 -7.99 4.86 2.79
C VAL A 99 -6.61 4.38 3.22
N LYS A 100 -5.55 4.82 2.53
CA LYS A 100 -4.18 4.63 3.02
C LYS A 100 -3.97 5.45 4.27
N LEU A 101 -3.46 4.78 5.30
CA LEU A 101 -3.14 5.37 6.59
C LEU A 101 -1.64 5.62 6.72
N ASP A 102 -0.83 4.87 5.98
CA ASP A 102 0.61 5.05 5.87
C ASP A 102 1.02 5.98 4.72
N ALA A 103 2.27 6.44 4.77
CA ALA A 103 2.92 7.11 3.67
C ALA A 103 4.45 6.94 3.72
N LEU A 104 5.11 7.37 2.65
CA LEU A 104 6.55 7.27 2.44
C LEU A 104 7.11 8.64 2.01
N SER A 105 8.44 8.79 2.10
CA SER A 105 9.16 10.06 1.90
C SER A 105 9.29 10.56 0.45
N PHE A 106 8.55 9.98 -0.50
CA PHE A 106 8.62 10.38 -1.91
C PHE A 106 7.44 11.26 -2.33
N VAL A 107 7.66 12.02 -3.41
CA VAL A 107 6.65 12.94 -3.97
C VAL A 107 5.52 12.16 -4.64
N VAL A 108 4.33 12.25 -4.07
CA VAL A 108 3.06 11.76 -4.62
C VAL A 108 2.31 12.85 -5.37
N ARG A 109 1.40 12.42 -6.24
CA ARG A 109 0.41 13.24 -6.96
C ARG A 109 -0.98 12.82 -6.53
N LEU A 110 -1.67 13.67 -5.79
CA LEU A 110 -2.98 13.36 -5.22
C LEU A 110 -4.03 14.32 -5.78
N GLY A 111 -5.26 13.85 -5.88
CA GLY A 111 -6.39 14.65 -6.34
C GLY A 111 -6.71 15.81 -5.38
N PRO A 112 -7.71 16.64 -5.71
CA PRO A 112 -8.16 17.71 -4.83
C PRO A 112 -8.62 17.17 -3.48
N ALA A 113 -8.31 17.90 -2.41
CA ALA A 113 -8.68 17.49 -1.06
C ALA A 113 -10.19 17.33 -0.90
N VAL A 114 -10.61 16.33 -0.14
CA VAL A 114 -11.99 16.13 0.29
C VAL A 114 -12.01 15.93 1.81
N SER A 115 -13.06 16.39 2.47
CA SER A 115 -13.26 16.14 3.90
C SER A 115 -14.22 14.97 4.09
N LEU A 116 -13.85 14.05 4.97
CA LEU A 116 -14.70 12.96 5.41
C LEU A 116 -14.78 12.99 6.94
N GLY A 117 -15.88 13.56 7.45
CA GLY A 117 -15.95 13.96 8.85
C GLY A 117 -14.89 15.03 9.15
N GLN A 118 -14.07 14.80 10.19
CA GLN A 118 -12.95 15.67 10.57
C GLN A 118 -11.67 15.38 9.78
N GLN A 119 -11.66 14.35 8.94
CA GLN A 119 -10.44 13.88 8.28
C GLN A 119 -10.31 14.48 6.89
N ARG A 120 -9.10 14.95 6.57
CA ARG A 120 -8.75 15.41 5.23
C ARG A 120 -8.15 14.25 4.44
N LEU A 121 -8.74 14.00 3.29
CA LEU A 121 -8.36 12.93 2.38
C LEU A 121 -8.02 13.51 1.01
N HIS A 122 -7.17 12.82 0.26
CA HIS A 122 -6.94 13.13 -1.14
C HIS A 122 -7.13 11.88 -2.02
N PRO A 123 -7.87 11.96 -3.14
CA PRO A 123 -8.01 10.85 -4.06
C PRO A 123 -6.67 10.37 -4.61
N LEU A 124 -6.45 9.06 -4.65
CA LEU A 124 -5.31 8.47 -5.33
C LEU A 124 -5.49 8.59 -6.85
N THR A 125 -4.51 9.17 -7.54
CA THR A 125 -4.56 9.41 -9.00
C THR A 125 -3.62 8.50 -9.80
N HIS A 126 -2.83 7.70 -9.08
CA HIS A 126 -1.89 6.73 -9.60
C HIS A 126 -1.57 5.73 -8.50
N PRO A 127 -1.01 4.55 -8.83
CA PRO A 127 -0.47 3.64 -7.84
C PRO A 127 0.57 4.35 -6.97
N VAL A 128 0.49 4.12 -5.66
CA VAL A 128 1.45 4.61 -4.67
C VAL A 128 1.97 3.41 -3.89
N PRO A 129 3.29 3.27 -3.74
CA PRO A 129 3.86 2.12 -3.05
C PRO A 129 3.55 2.14 -1.55
N SER A 130 3.76 0.97 -0.93
CA SER A 130 3.37 0.58 0.42
C SER A 130 1.91 0.14 0.59
N ALA A 131 1.74 -0.99 1.26
CA ALA A 131 0.48 -1.54 1.76
C ALA A 131 0.49 -1.66 3.29
N ALA A 132 1.44 -1.01 3.96
CA ALA A 132 1.73 -1.22 5.36
C ALA A 132 0.54 -0.92 6.29
N ALA A 133 -0.24 0.14 6.02
CA ALA A 133 -1.45 0.42 6.78
C ALA A 133 -2.57 1.02 5.92
N TYR A 134 -3.73 0.38 5.89
CA TYR A 134 -4.90 0.93 5.21
C TYR A 134 -6.23 0.54 5.90
N LEU A 135 -7.20 1.42 5.81
CA LEU A 135 -8.59 1.17 6.20
C LEU A 135 -9.38 0.70 4.97
N LEU A 136 -10.05 -0.43 5.08
CA LEU A 136 -10.80 -1.07 3.99
C LEU A 136 -12.28 -1.18 4.37
N SER A 137 -13.18 -0.71 3.51
CA SER A 137 -14.62 -0.95 3.68
C SER A 137 -15.02 -2.33 3.14
N PRO A 138 -16.14 -2.94 3.58
CA PRO A 138 -16.60 -4.22 3.03
C PRO A 138 -16.83 -4.17 1.52
N ALA A 139 -17.37 -3.04 1.02
CA ALA A 139 -17.54 -2.82 -0.42
C ALA A 139 -16.18 -2.73 -1.14
N GLY A 140 -15.19 -2.08 -0.52
CA GLY A 140 -13.83 -2.04 -1.04
C GLY A 140 -13.18 -3.42 -1.10
N ALA A 141 -13.37 -4.23 -0.06
CA ALA A 141 -12.88 -5.61 -0.01
C ALA A 141 -13.47 -6.47 -1.13
N ALA A 142 -14.79 -6.40 -1.35
CA ALA A 142 -15.46 -7.09 -2.45
C ALA A 142 -14.90 -6.67 -3.83
N ILE A 143 -14.65 -5.37 -4.03
CA ILE A 143 -14.03 -4.87 -5.27
C ILE A 143 -12.62 -5.42 -5.45
N LEU A 144 -11.79 -5.40 -4.39
CA LEU A 144 -10.41 -5.92 -4.48
C LEU A 144 -10.40 -7.41 -4.80
N LEU A 145 -11.27 -8.22 -4.18
CA LEU A 145 -11.43 -9.65 -4.46
C LEU A 145 -11.89 -9.94 -5.89
N SER A 146 -12.85 -9.14 -6.39
CA SER A 146 -13.33 -9.23 -7.77
C SER A 146 -12.23 -8.85 -8.78
N ARG A 147 -11.43 -7.82 -8.49
CA ARG A 147 -10.31 -7.40 -9.35
C ARG A 147 -9.14 -8.36 -9.35
N SER A 148 -9.01 -9.20 -8.31
CA SER A 148 -7.89 -10.14 -8.15
C SER A 148 -8.30 -11.59 -8.45
N GLN A 149 -9.34 -11.79 -9.26
CA GLN A 149 -9.65 -13.13 -9.82
C GLN A 149 -8.53 -13.62 -10.74
N SER A 150 -7.81 -12.69 -11.36
CA SER A 150 -6.52 -12.91 -12.01
C SER A 150 -5.61 -11.71 -11.71
N TYR A 151 -4.37 -11.93 -11.27
CA TYR A 151 -3.44 -10.84 -10.97
C TYR A 151 -1.99 -11.18 -11.31
N CYS A 152 -1.25 -10.12 -11.67
CA CYS A 152 0.21 -10.07 -11.73
C CYS A 152 0.61 -8.60 -11.49
N ASP A 153 0.39 -8.16 -10.25
CA ASP A 153 0.55 -6.79 -9.77
C ASP A 153 1.07 -6.81 -8.35
N HIS A 154 2.07 -5.98 -8.03
CA HIS A 154 2.50 -5.83 -6.64
C HIS A 154 1.31 -5.35 -5.81
N LEU A 155 1.19 -5.88 -4.59
CA LEU A 155 0.05 -5.64 -3.71
C LEU A 155 -0.24 -4.14 -3.52
N ASP A 156 0.78 -3.35 -3.22
CA ASP A 156 0.68 -1.92 -2.98
C ASP A 156 0.18 -1.16 -4.23
N ASP A 157 0.76 -1.47 -5.39
CA ASP A 157 0.30 -0.95 -6.67
C ASP A 157 -1.16 -1.36 -6.95
N PHE A 158 -1.51 -2.62 -6.70
CA PHE A 158 -2.83 -3.17 -7.00
C PHE A 158 -3.95 -2.49 -6.20
N ILE A 159 -3.79 -2.37 -4.87
CA ILE A 159 -4.81 -1.79 -3.99
C ILE A 159 -4.95 -0.28 -4.18
N THR A 160 -3.91 0.39 -4.68
CA THR A 160 -3.91 1.85 -4.88
C THR A 160 -4.21 2.27 -6.31
N ARG A 161 -4.18 1.33 -7.27
CA ARG A 161 -4.45 1.60 -8.68
C ARG A 161 -5.85 2.19 -8.86
N PRO A 162 -5.97 3.41 -9.40
CA PRO A 162 -7.27 4.01 -9.69
C PRO A 162 -8.03 3.17 -10.72
N ALA A 163 -9.33 3.00 -10.49
CA ALA A 163 -10.25 2.35 -11.40
C ALA A 163 -11.61 3.07 -11.37
N PRO A 164 -12.42 3.00 -12.44
CA PRO A 164 -13.76 3.57 -12.46
C PRO A 164 -14.58 3.09 -11.26
N GLY A 165 -15.18 4.02 -10.52
CA GLY A 165 -15.98 3.73 -9.33
C GLY A 165 -15.18 3.33 -8.08
N TYR A 166 -13.86 3.10 -8.17
CA TYR A 166 -13.03 2.73 -7.02
C TYR A 166 -12.52 3.97 -6.26
N ARG A 167 -13.19 4.30 -5.15
CA ARG A 167 -12.86 5.44 -4.27
C ARG A 167 -11.74 5.09 -3.30
N ALA A 168 -10.50 5.23 -3.74
CA ALA A 168 -9.31 5.07 -2.92
C ALA A 168 -8.66 6.43 -2.59
N PHE A 169 -8.29 6.63 -1.33
CA PHE A 169 -7.78 7.89 -0.82
C PHE A 169 -6.48 7.72 -0.05
N GLN A 170 -5.69 8.79 0.00
CA GLN A 170 -4.61 9.00 0.95
C GLN A 170 -5.12 9.86 2.11
N LEU A 171 -4.91 9.42 3.35
CA LEU A 171 -5.12 10.25 4.53
C LEU A 171 -4.03 11.32 4.66
N TRP A 172 -4.41 12.52 5.09
CA TRP A 172 -3.51 13.68 5.21
C TRP A 172 -3.74 14.45 6.53
N PRO A 173 -2.82 14.43 7.50
CA PRO A 173 -1.55 13.69 7.51
C PRO A 173 -1.74 12.16 7.64
N ALA A 174 -0.74 11.39 7.22
CA ALA A 174 -0.71 9.94 7.44
C ALA A 174 -0.49 9.64 8.93
N ILE A 175 -1.26 8.70 9.47
CA ILE A 175 -1.22 8.30 10.89
C ILE A 175 -0.39 7.04 11.13
N ALA A 176 0.26 6.54 10.08
CA ALA A 176 1.12 5.37 10.14
C ALA A 176 2.39 5.59 9.30
N VAL A 177 3.46 4.89 9.68
CA VAL A 177 4.70 4.80 8.89
C VAL A 177 5.35 3.46 9.15
N GLN A 178 5.81 2.77 8.12
CA GLN A 178 6.52 1.51 8.28
C GLN A 178 7.92 1.77 8.86
N GLY A 179 8.32 0.99 9.87
CA GLY A 179 9.49 1.25 10.72
C GLY A 179 10.80 1.45 9.96
N MET A 180 11.01 0.73 8.86
CA MET A 180 12.19 0.89 8.01
C MET A 180 12.33 2.29 7.37
N PHE A 181 11.22 3.03 7.25
CA PHE A 181 11.17 4.39 6.70
C PHE A 181 11.06 5.48 7.77
N ALA A 182 11.05 5.13 9.05
CA ALA A 182 11.06 6.07 10.16
C ALA A 182 12.50 6.38 10.60
N ALA A 183 12.79 7.65 10.88
CA ALA A 183 14.02 8.07 11.54
C ALA A 183 13.89 7.80 13.05
N LEU A 184 14.14 6.56 13.47
CA LEU A 184 14.14 6.19 14.88
C LEU A 184 15.43 6.69 15.54
N SER A 185 15.29 7.48 16.61
CA SER A 185 16.40 8.16 17.32
C SER A 185 17.29 7.21 18.14
N GLY A 186 17.00 5.91 18.16
CA GLY A 186 17.78 4.90 18.87
C GLY A 186 17.73 3.57 18.13
N GLU A 187 18.87 2.89 18.02
CA GLU A 187 19.06 1.57 17.39
C GLU A 187 18.29 0.42 18.09
N ALA A 188 17.32 0.70 18.96
CA ALA A 188 16.77 -0.28 19.91
C ALA A 188 15.33 -0.78 19.64
N ASP A 189 14.64 -0.35 18.59
CA ASP A 189 13.22 -0.73 18.40
C ASP A 189 12.85 -1.21 16.99
N ILE A 190 13.83 -1.58 16.16
CA ILE A 190 13.57 -2.42 14.99
C ILE A 190 13.82 -3.85 15.43
N PRO A 191 12.81 -4.73 15.55
CA PRO A 191 13.04 -6.15 15.80
C PRO A 191 14.06 -6.66 14.77
N SER A 192 15.11 -7.33 15.23
CA SER A 192 16.22 -7.84 14.39
C SER A 192 15.74 -8.76 13.26
N ASP A 193 14.51 -9.24 13.33
CA ASP A 193 13.87 -10.07 12.31
C ASP A 193 13.39 -9.28 11.07
N VAL A 194 13.33 -7.95 11.14
CA VAL A 194 12.86 -7.08 10.04
C VAL A 194 14.00 -6.59 9.13
N ALA A 195 15.26 -6.80 9.53
CA ALA A 195 16.44 -6.51 8.68
C ALA A 195 16.61 -7.51 7.52
N GLY A 196 15.87 -8.63 7.56
CA GLY A 196 15.89 -9.70 6.57
C GLY A 196 14.77 -9.62 5.52
N SER A 197 14.30 -8.43 5.14
CA SER A 197 13.49 -8.31 3.93
C SER A 197 14.36 -8.64 2.71
N GLU A 198 13.86 -9.48 1.81
CA GLU A 198 14.53 -10.01 0.60
C GLU A 198 15.31 -9.00 -0.25
N ARG A 199 15.07 -7.70 -0.07
CA ARG A 199 15.86 -6.62 -0.66
C ARG A 199 17.34 -6.65 -0.23
N THR A 200 17.68 -7.09 0.97
CA THR A 200 19.08 -7.21 1.45
C THR A 200 19.67 -8.62 1.25
N THR A 201 18.86 -9.69 1.31
CA THR A 201 19.29 -11.08 1.07
C THR A 201 19.45 -11.43 -0.41
N SER A 202 19.18 -10.50 -1.34
CA SER A 202 19.49 -10.68 -2.77
C SER A 202 21.00 -10.81 -3.09
N GLU A 203 21.88 -10.57 -2.11
CA GLU A 203 23.30 -10.92 -2.17
C GLU A 203 23.60 -12.39 -1.78
N GLN A 204 22.64 -13.12 -1.18
CA GLN A 204 22.79 -14.51 -0.76
C GLN A 204 21.73 -15.43 -1.43
N GLY A 205 21.79 -15.51 -2.76
CA GLY A 205 21.80 -16.81 -3.48
C GLY A 205 20.62 -17.80 -3.46
N THR A 206 19.44 -17.54 -2.89
CA THR A 206 18.38 -18.59 -2.81
C THR A 206 16.98 -18.25 -3.33
N VAL A 207 16.67 -17.01 -3.69
CA VAL A 207 15.35 -16.65 -4.26
C VAL A 207 15.46 -16.38 -5.77
N PRO A 208 14.71 -17.08 -6.64
CA PRO A 208 14.69 -16.81 -8.08
C PRO A 208 14.23 -15.37 -8.35
N ARG A 209 14.99 -14.62 -9.18
CA ARG A 209 14.53 -13.32 -9.65
C ARG A 209 13.40 -13.51 -10.67
N PRO A 210 12.33 -12.70 -10.62
CA PRO A 210 11.24 -12.81 -11.57
C PRO A 210 11.73 -12.51 -12.99
N ALA A 211 11.20 -13.24 -13.98
CA ALA A 211 11.53 -13.02 -15.37
C ALA A 211 11.12 -11.61 -15.82
N ARG A 212 11.97 -10.99 -16.64
CA ARG A 212 11.77 -9.58 -17.08
C ARG A 212 10.84 -9.43 -18.27
N GLY A 213 10.31 -10.54 -18.78
CA GLY A 213 9.47 -10.61 -19.97
C GLY A 213 10.19 -10.33 -21.30
N PRO A 214 9.47 -10.49 -22.42
CA PRO A 214 10.00 -10.28 -23.77
C PRO A 214 10.50 -8.85 -24.00
N ALA A 215 11.41 -8.67 -24.95
CA ALA A 215 11.97 -7.36 -25.29
C ALA A 215 10.88 -6.33 -25.67
N LEU A 216 9.90 -6.74 -26.49
CA LEU A 216 8.80 -5.86 -26.92
C LEU A 216 7.93 -5.39 -25.75
N TYR A 217 7.64 -6.28 -24.79
CA TYR A 217 6.94 -5.94 -23.56
C TYR A 217 7.69 -4.84 -22.79
N ARG A 218 9.00 -5.02 -22.57
CA ARG A 218 9.85 -4.05 -21.87
C ARG A 218 9.88 -2.70 -22.57
N LEU A 219 10.12 -2.70 -23.89
CA LEU A 219 10.16 -1.47 -24.70
C LEU A 219 8.84 -0.69 -24.63
N ARG A 220 7.69 -1.39 -24.74
CA ARG A 220 6.36 -0.79 -24.58
C ARG A 220 6.22 -0.12 -23.21
N LYS A 221 6.60 -0.81 -22.13
CA LYS A 221 6.49 -0.29 -20.75
C LYS A 221 7.40 0.91 -20.52
N ASP A 222 8.61 0.88 -21.06
CA ASP A 222 9.56 2.00 -20.97
C ASP A 222 9.08 3.22 -21.76
N ALA A 223 8.49 3.02 -22.94
CA ALA A 223 7.86 4.09 -23.71
C ALA A 223 6.69 4.73 -22.93
N ILE A 224 5.80 3.92 -22.35
CA ILE A 224 4.69 4.41 -21.51
C ILE A 224 5.21 5.18 -20.30
N ARG A 225 6.22 4.65 -19.60
CA ARG A 225 6.82 5.30 -18.42
C ARG A 225 7.44 6.64 -18.79
N THR A 226 8.17 6.69 -19.90
CA THR A 226 8.83 7.90 -20.41
C THR A 226 7.80 8.95 -20.82
N GLY A 227 6.77 8.55 -21.58
CA GLY A 227 5.66 9.44 -21.95
C GLY A 227 4.93 9.99 -20.73
N ARG A 228 4.67 9.17 -19.71
CA ARG A 228 4.08 9.63 -18.43
C ARG A 228 4.97 10.65 -17.72
N LYS A 229 6.29 10.42 -17.66
CA LYS A 229 7.25 11.36 -17.08
C LYS A 229 7.26 12.70 -17.83
N LEU A 230 7.25 12.66 -19.17
CA LEU A 230 7.22 13.86 -19.99
C LEU A 230 5.92 14.65 -19.80
N ALA A 231 4.76 13.99 -19.87
CA ALA A 231 3.47 14.63 -19.65
C ALA A 231 3.36 15.27 -18.25
N ARG A 232 3.93 14.64 -17.21
CA ARG A 232 4.04 15.22 -15.85
C ARG A 232 4.80 16.53 -15.85
N ARG A 233 5.99 16.55 -16.47
CA ARG A 233 6.85 17.73 -16.56
C ARG A 233 6.21 18.86 -17.37
N LEU A 234 5.55 18.53 -18.47
CA LEU A 234 5.02 19.54 -19.39
C LEU A 234 3.70 20.17 -18.92
N TRP A 235 2.74 19.37 -18.44
CA TRP A 235 1.40 19.90 -18.13
C TRP A 235 0.67 19.24 -16.97
N ARG A 236 0.85 17.94 -16.70
CA ARG A 236 -0.05 17.24 -15.74
C ARG A 236 0.13 17.75 -14.31
N ASP A 237 1.35 18.04 -13.88
CA ASP A 237 1.57 18.52 -12.51
C ASP A 237 1.00 19.95 -12.34
N ARG A 238 1.12 20.79 -13.39
CA ARG A 238 0.51 22.14 -13.41
C ARG A 238 -1.02 22.07 -13.40
N SER A 239 -1.59 21.21 -14.25
CA SER A 239 -3.04 21.01 -14.34
C SER A 239 -3.62 20.43 -13.05
N LEU A 240 -2.93 19.46 -12.44
CA LEU A 240 -3.34 18.88 -11.16
C LEU A 240 -3.38 19.94 -10.06
N ARG A 241 -2.34 20.77 -9.95
CA ARG A 241 -2.32 21.89 -8.99
C ARG A 241 -3.41 22.92 -9.27
N ALA A 242 -3.63 23.27 -10.55
CA ALA A 242 -4.70 24.19 -10.93
C ALA A 242 -6.10 23.68 -10.56
N ALA A 243 -6.30 22.36 -10.57
CA ALA A 243 -7.53 21.72 -10.10
C ALA A 243 -7.62 21.60 -8.56
N GLY A 244 -6.64 22.09 -7.81
CA GLY A 244 -6.57 21.98 -6.34
C GLY A 244 -5.96 20.68 -5.83
N GLY A 245 -5.35 19.86 -6.71
CA GLY A 245 -4.62 18.66 -6.34
C GLY A 245 -3.24 18.95 -5.76
N THR A 246 -2.66 17.95 -5.11
CA THR A 246 -1.39 18.05 -4.38
C THR A 246 -0.27 17.35 -5.15
N VAL A 247 0.91 17.98 -5.21
CA VAL A 247 2.16 17.35 -5.66
C VAL A 247 3.21 17.60 -4.59
N GLY A 248 3.51 16.59 -3.76
CA GLY A 248 4.39 16.74 -2.61
C GLY A 248 4.55 15.43 -1.84
N VAL A 249 5.29 15.49 -0.74
CA VAL A 249 5.41 14.40 0.22
C VAL A 249 4.22 14.46 1.18
N VAL A 250 3.65 13.32 1.54
CA VAL A 250 2.56 13.27 2.53
C VAL A 250 3.16 13.52 3.92
N PRO A 251 2.65 14.47 4.71
CA PRO A 251 3.10 14.66 6.07
C PRO A 251 2.66 13.50 6.94
N LEU A 252 3.49 13.11 7.90
CA LEU A 252 3.12 12.21 8.99
C LEU A 252 2.44 13.01 10.11
N ALA A 253 1.65 12.33 10.93
CA ALA A 253 1.14 12.89 12.19
C ALA A 253 2.30 13.38 13.06
N GLU A 254 2.09 14.45 13.82
CA GLU A 254 3.17 15.17 14.53
C GLU A 254 3.89 14.33 15.59
N ASP A 255 3.21 13.32 16.12
CA ASP A 255 3.72 12.41 17.15
C ASP A 255 4.46 11.19 16.57
N LEU A 256 4.46 11.02 15.24
CA LEU A 256 5.26 10.01 14.56
C LEU A 256 6.69 10.50 14.33
N PRO A 257 7.69 9.61 14.36
CA PRO A 257 9.03 9.96 13.93
C PRO A 257 9.02 10.45 12.47
N PRO A 258 9.85 11.45 12.12
CA PRO A 258 9.93 11.92 10.75
C PRO A 258 10.45 10.80 9.84
N TYR A 259 10.28 10.98 8.53
CA TYR A 259 10.86 10.05 7.58
C TYR A 259 12.38 9.94 7.74
N ARG A 260 12.90 8.73 7.60
CA ARG A 260 14.33 8.49 7.45
C ARG A 260 14.81 9.24 6.21
N SER A 261 15.78 10.14 6.41
CA SER A 261 16.50 10.79 5.32
C SER A 261 17.10 9.69 4.44
N GLY A 262 16.64 9.56 3.20
CA GLY A 262 17.31 8.70 2.23
C GLY A 262 18.73 9.20 1.98
N PRO A 263 19.64 8.34 1.49
CA PRO A 263 20.94 8.82 1.01
C PRO A 263 20.70 9.72 -0.22
N GLY A 264 20.75 11.04 -0.03
CA GLY A 264 20.79 12.05 -1.09
C GLY A 264 19.44 12.53 -1.61
N GLY A 265 19.06 13.75 -1.19
CA GLY A 265 18.28 14.66 -2.03
C GLY A 265 19.16 15.35 -3.06
#